data_AF-A0A1W1E4M5-F1
#
_entry.id   AF-A0A1W1E4M5-F1
#
_cell.length_a   1.000
_cell.length_b   1.000
_cell.length_c   1.000
_cell.angle_alpha   90.00
_cell.angle_beta   90.00
_cell.angle_gamma   90.00
#
_symmetry.space_group_name_H-M   'P 1'
#
loop_
_entity.id
_entity.type
_entity.pdbx_description
1 polymer ?
#
loop_
_entity_poly.entity_id
_entity_poly.type
_entity_poly.pdbx_seq_one_letter_code
_entity_poly.pdbx_strand_id
1 'polypeptide(L)'
;MKIVRLGLQDYTQTWEAMKAFSANRQADSEDQLWIVEHPAVFTQGIAGKAKNLLKNSNIPVVQSDRGGQITYHGPGQLVVYCLIDLKRLGFGIKKMVSLIELSLMDLLQFYGIDAHLKGGAHGVYVDNAKIAALGLKVKNGKTYHGLSLNVDMDLSPFAQINPCGYQGLAVTQLAKLMDNVQLETVASQLTQRLTHYVTRN
;
A
#
# COMPACT_ATOMS: atom_id res chain seq x y z
N MET A 1 -10.62 11.29 10.95
CA MET A 1 -10.24 10.55 9.73
C MET A 1 -11.15 9.34 9.66
N LYS A 2 -11.91 9.21 8.57
CA LYS A 2 -12.91 8.16 8.41
C LYS A 2 -12.28 6.91 7.83
N ILE A 3 -12.61 5.76 8.42
CA ILE A 3 -12.25 4.45 7.88
C ILE A 3 -13.39 3.97 6.98
N VAL A 4 -13.07 3.57 5.76
CA VAL A 4 -14.02 3.02 4.78
C VAL A 4 -13.60 1.62 4.42
N ARG A 5 -14.44 0.62 4.70
CA ARG A 5 -14.18 -0.78 4.33
C ARG A 5 -14.91 -1.10 3.03
N LEU A 6 -14.17 -1.43 1.99
CA LEU A 6 -14.70 -1.69 0.65
C LEU A 6 -14.79 -3.19 0.32
N GLY A 7 -14.08 -4.04 1.07
CA GLY A 7 -13.95 -5.47 0.76
C GLY A 7 -13.17 -5.71 -0.51
N LEU A 8 -13.51 -6.77 -1.25
CA LEU A 8 -12.90 -7.11 -2.54
C LEU A 8 -13.47 -6.24 -3.67
N GLN A 9 -12.62 -5.47 -4.36
CA GLN A 9 -13.05 -4.53 -5.41
C GLN A 9 -12.16 -4.59 -6.65
N ASP A 10 -12.70 -4.26 -7.82
CA ASP A 10 -11.88 -4.04 -9.01
C ASP A 10 -10.90 -2.87 -8.80
N TYR A 11 -9.66 -3.05 -9.26
CA TYR A 11 -8.61 -2.05 -9.09
C TYR A 11 -8.92 -0.75 -9.84
N THR A 12 -9.38 -0.84 -11.09
CA THR A 12 -9.60 0.33 -11.95
C THR A 12 -10.78 1.15 -11.45
N GLN A 13 -11.88 0.50 -11.08
CA GLN A 13 -13.05 1.18 -10.48
C GLN A 13 -12.68 1.87 -9.17
N THR A 14 -11.93 1.20 -8.29
CA THR A 14 -11.49 1.80 -7.03
C THR A 14 -10.54 2.98 -7.27
N TRP A 15 -9.65 2.88 -8.25
CA TRP A 15 -8.74 3.96 -8.61
C TRP A 15 -9.46 5.18 -9.17
N GLU A 16 -10.45 5.01 -10.04
CA GLU A 16 -11.28 6.11 -10.51
C GLU A 16 -12.09 6.76 -9.37
N ALA A 17 -12.61 5.95 -8.44
CA ALA A 17 -13.28 6.46 -7.24
C ALA A 17 -12.33 7.29 -6.36
N MET A 18 -11.08 6.87 -6.18
CA MET A 18 -10.06 7.64 -5.44
C MET A 18 -9.79 9.01 -6.09
N LYS A 19 -9.69 9.03 -7.42
CA LYS A 19 -9.47 10.26 -8.20
C LYS A 19 -10.67 11.20 -8.08
N ALA A 20 -11.88 10.67 -8.25
CA ALA A 20 -13.12 11.43 -8.13
C ALA A 20 -13.28 12.02 -6.72
N PHE A 21 -13.08 11.22 -5.68
CA PHE A 21 -13.11 11.69 -4.30
C PHE A 21 -12.09 12.82 -4.08
N SER A 22 -10.83 12.59 -4.47
CA SER A 22 -9.76 13.58 -4.28
C SER A 22 -10.00 14.89 -5.03
N ALA A 23 -10.61 14.84 -6.21
CA ALA A 23 -10.96 16.02 -7.01
C ALA A 23 -12.12 16.82 -6.38
N ASN A 24 -13.14 16.14 -5.85
CA ASN A 24 -14.37 16.76 -5.36
C ASN A 24 -14.31 17.18 -3.88
N ARG A 25 -13.24 16.79 -3.16
CA ARG A 25 -13.03 17.18 -1.76
C ARG A 25 -12.97 18.71 -1.57
N GLN A 26 -13.75 19.20 -0.62
CA GLN A 26 -13.68 20.57 -0.10
C GLN A 26 -12.66 20.68 1.04
N ALA A 27 -12.39 21.90 1.51
CA ALA A 27 -11.38 22.17 2.55
C ALA A 27 -11.71 21.50 3.90
N ASP A 28 -12.99 21.34 4.20
CA ASP A 28 -13.55 20.70 5.40
C ASP A 28 -13.85 19.20 5.23
N SER A 29 -13.69 18.67 4.01
CA SER A 29 -13.91 17.24 3.75
C SER A 29 -12.97 16.39 4.57
N GLU A 30 -13.54 15.48 5.36
CA GLU A 30 -12.78 14.58 6.23
C GLU A 30 -11.85 13.68 5.41
N ASP A 31 -10.60 13.52 5.88
CA ASP A 31 -9.67 12.55 5.31
C ASP A 31 -10.16 11.12 5.50
N GLN A 32 -9.83 10.26 4.55
CA GLN A 32 -10.28 8.87 4.56
C GLN A 32 -9.13 7.88 4.38
N LEU A 33 -9.26 6.75 5.07
CA LEU A 33 -8.49 5.53 4.79
C LEU A 33 -9.44 4.50 4.20
N TRP A 34 -9.18 4.06 2.97
CA TRP A 34 -9.97 3.01 2.34
C TRP A 34 -9.25 1.68 2.48
N ILE A 35 -9.88 0.74 3.19
CA ILE A 35 -9.43 -0.63 3.35
C ILE A 35 -10.08 -1.44 2.23
N VAL A 36 -9.25 -2.12 1.43
CA VAL A 36 -9.69 -2.84 0.25
C VAL A 36 -8.78 -4.04 -0.02
N GLU A 37 -9.34 -5.04 -0.67
CA GLU A 37 -8.61 -6.11 -1.34
C GLU A 37 -8.90 -6.02 -2.84
N HIS A 38 -7.99 -6.54 -3.68
CA HIS A 38 -8.20 -6.58 -5.12
C HIS A 38 -8.14 -8.02 -5.63
N PRO A 39 -8.93 -8.37 -6.67
CA PRO A 39 -8.63 -9.52 -7.50
C PRO A 39 -7.19 -9.45 -8.01
N ALA A 40 -6.63 -10.59 -8.43
CA ALA A 40 -5.27 -10.65 -8.95
C ALA A 40 -5.04 -9.60 -10.06
N VAL A 41 -4.11 -8.68 -9.82
CA VAL A 41 -3.79 -7.59 -10.75
C VAL A 41 -2.35 -7.15 -10.60
N PHE A 42 -1.66 -6.94 -11.72
CA PHE A 42 -0.41 -6.21 -11.75
C PHE A 42 -0.70 -4.73 -11.97
N THR A 43 -0.04 -3.86 -11.21
CA THR A 43 -0.13 -2.42 -11.42
C THR A 43 1.24 -1.87 -11.72
N GLN A 44 1.35 -1.03 -12.74
CA GLN A 44 2.59 -0.39 -13.15
C GLN A 44 2.46 1.11 -12.92
N GLY A 45 3.21 1.63 -11.94
CA GLY A 45 3.25 3.06 -11.63
C GLY A 45 4.04 3.88 -12.65
N ILE A 46 4.11 5.20 -12.44
CA ILE A 46 4.72 6.16 -13.38
C ILE A 46 6.20 5.93 -13.68
N ALA A 47 6.94 5.28 -12.76
CA ALA A 47 8.35 4.95 -12.95
C ALA A 47 8.55 3.51 -13.45
N GLY A 48 7.44 2.80 -13.73
CA GLY A 48 7.45 1.41 -14.15
C GLY A 48 8.01 1.24 -15.56
N LYS A 49 8.86 0.22 -15.72
CA LYS A 49 9.43 -0.17 -17.00
C LYS A 49 8.79 -1.48 -17.44
N ALA A 50 8.38 -1.58 -18.71
CA ALA A 50 7.75 -2.77 -19.27
C ALA A 50 8.59 -4.05 -19.07
N LYS A 51 9.93 -3.92 -19.11
CA LYS A 51 10.87 -5.03 -18.87
C LYS A 51 10.78 -5.68 -17.48
N ASN A 52 10.12 -5.05 -16.52
CA ASN A 52 9.93 -5.62 -15.19
C ASN A 52 8.76 -6.59 -15.13
N LEU A 53 7.96 -6.70 -16.20
CA LEU A 53 7.08 -7.85 -16.40
C LEU A 53 7.92 -8.94 -17.10
N LEU A 54 8.22 -10.01 -16.36
CA LEU A 54 9.11 -11.07 -16.82
C LEU A 54 8.37 -12.14 -17.62
N LYS A 55 7.08 -12.34 -17.32
CA LYS A 55 6.25 -13.38 -17.92
C LYS A 55 4.84 -12.83 -18.16
N ASN A 56 4.31 -13.11 -19.34
CA ASN A 56 2.90 -12.88 -19.63
C ASN A 56 2.03 -13.95 -18.93
N SER A 57 0.94 -13.52 -18.32
CA SER A 57 -0.05 -14.40 -17.71
C SER A 57 -1.45 -13.84 -17.90
N ASN A 58 -2.46 -14.56 -17.40
CA ASN A 58 -3.86 -14.11 -17.45
C ASN A 58 -4.17 -13.01 -16.40
N ILE A 59 -3.19 -12.61 -15.59
CA ILE A 59 -3.35 -11.53 -14.62
C ILE A 59 -3.28 -10.19 -15.39
N PRO A 60 -4.31 -9.32 -15.29
CA PRO A 60 -4.32 -8.04 -15.99
C PRO A 60 -3.19 -7.12 -15.49
N VAL A 61 -2.65 -6.31 -16.41
CA VAL A 61 -1.65 -5.27 -16.10
C VAL A 61 -2.30 -3.90 -16.29
N VAL A 62 -2.52 -3.18 -15.18
CA VAL A 62 -3.08 -1.83 -15.19
C VAL A 62 -1.97 -0.79 -15.08
N GLN A 63 -1.94 0.16 -16.02
CA GLN A 63 -1.07 1.32 -15.95
C GLN A 63 -1.69 2.35 -15.01
N SER A 64 -1.08 2.58 -13.86
CA SER A 64 -1.59 3.50 -12.84
C SER A 64 -0.70 4.73 -12.65
N ASP A 65 -1.24 5.78 -12.04
CA ASP A 65 -0.54 7.05 -11.84
C ASP A 65 0.18 7.17 -10.49
N ARG A 66 0.24 6.08 -9.71
CA ARG A 66 0.99 6.04 -8.46
C ARG A 66 2.48 6.14 -8.70
N GLY A 67 3.20 6.58 -7.67
CA GLY A 67 4.66 6.44 -7.63
C GLY A 67 5.13 4.98 -7.66
N GLY A 68 6.38 4.78 -8.03
CA GLY A 68 7.04 3.47 -8.05
C GLY A 68 6.91 2.71 -9.37
N GLN A 69 7.41 1.47 -9.36
CA GLN A 69 7.46 0.59 -10.54
C GLN A 69 6.26 -0.38 -10.58
N ILE A 70 6.47 -1.60 -11.06
CA ILE A 70 5.46 -2.67 -11.07
C ILE A 70 5.30 -3.30 -9.67
N THR A 71 4.07 -3.71 -9.33
CA THR A 71 3.74 -4.53 -8.15
C THR A 71 2.54 -5.43 -8.46
N TYR A 72 2.25 -6.35 -7.54
CA TYR A 72 1.09 -7.24 -7.57
C TYR A 72 0.16 -6.97 -6.38
N HIS A 73 -1.15 -7.07 -6.63
CA HIS A 73 -2.20 -7.12 -5.64
C HIS A 73 -3.08 -8.35 -5.88
N GLY A 74 -3.60 -8.95 -4.82
CA GLY A 74 -4.47 -10.10 -4.89
C GLY A 74 -5.21 -10.33 -3.56
N PRO A 75 -6.18 -11.27 -3.52
CA PRO A 75 -6.88 -11.63 -2.29
C PRO A 75 -5.89 -12.05 -1.18
N GLY A 76 -6.19 -11.68 0.06
CA GLY A 76 -5.31 -11.89 1.21
C GLY A 76 -4.25 -10.81 1.40
N GLN A 77 -4.20 -9.81 0.53
CA GLN A 77 -3.35 -8.62 0.69
C GLN A 77 -4.18 -7.46 1.23
N LEU A 78 -3.77 -6.91 2.38
CA LEU A 78 -4.37 -5.69 2.90
C LEU A 78 -3.88 -4.49 2.08
N VAL A 79 -4.77 -3.79 1.38
CA VAL A 79 -4.48 -2.51 0.76
C VAL A 79 -5.18 -1.39 1.53
N VAL A 80 -4.43 -0.34 1.86
CA VAL A 80 -4.97 0.86 2.51
C VAL A 80 -4.64 2.08 1.66
N TYR A 81 -5.68 2.67 1.06
CA TYR A 81 -5.54 3.94 0.35
C TYR A 81 -5.69 5.11 1.31
N CYS A 82 -4.74 6.05 1.24
CA CYS A 82 -4.63 7.22 2.09
C CYS A 82 -5.12 8.45 1.34
N LEU A 83 -6.39 8.79 1.47
CA LEU A 83 -7.01 9.95 0.83
C LEU A 83 -6.95 11.13 1.79
N ILE A 84 -5.79 11.79 1.84
CA ILE A 84 -5.42 12.76 2.88
C ILE A 84 -5.09 14.12 2.27
N ASP A 85 -5.50 15.22 2.90
CA ASP A 85 -5.10 16.57 2.52
C ASP A 85 -3.83 16.98 3.28
N LEU A 86 -2.68 16.90 2.61
CA LEU A 86 -1.38 17.22 3.19
C LEU A 86 -1.22 18.71 3.51
N LYS A 87 -1.89 19.60 2.75
CA LYS A 87 -1.85 21.03 3.02
C LYS A 87 -2.51 21.34 4.35
N ARG A 88 -3.64 20.69 4.63
CA ARG A 88 -4.34 20.84 5.91
C ARG A 88 -3.51 20.34 7.09
N LEU A 89 -2.73 19.29 6.91
CA LEU A 89 -1.85 18.74 7.93
C LEU A 89 -0.50 19.46 8.06
N GLY A 90 -0.19 20.42 7.20
CA GLY A 90 1.03 21.24 7.31
C GLY A 90 2.34 20.50 7.01
N PHE A 91 2.30 19.29 6.44
CA PHE A 91 3.50 18.53 6.09
C PHE A 91 3.51 18.01 4.65
N GLY A 92 4.70 17.74 4.12
CA GLY A 92 4.89 17.26 2.75
C GLY A 92 4.80 15.73 2.60
N ILE A 93 4.81 15.26 1.35
CA ILE A 93 4.71 13.84 1.00
C ILE A 93 5.77 12.94 1.66
N LYS A 94 7.00 13.45 1.85
CA LYS A 94 8.08 12.71 2.52
C LYS A 94 7.69 12.32 3.95
N LYS A 95 7.10 13.25 4.71
CA LYS A 95 6.62 12.99 6.07
C LYS A 95 5.47 11.97 6.04
N MET A 96 4.54 12.09 5.09
CA MET A 96 3.45 11.10 4.94
C MET A 96 3.98 9.69 4.70
N VAL A 97 4.97 9.53 3.81
CA VAL A 97 5.64 8.24 3.57
C VAL A 97 6.26 7.70 4.86
N SER A 98 7.01 8.53 5.59
CA SER A 98 7.61 8.12 6.87
C SER A 98 6.56 7.73 7.91
N LEU A 99 5.42 8.42 8.00
CA LEU A 99 4.34 8.06 8.93
C LEU A 99 3.68 6.73 8.57
N ILE A 100 3.54 6.42 7.28
CA ILE A 100 3.10 5.10 6.81
C ILE A 100 4.10 4.03 7.23
N GLU A 101 5.38 4.23 6.93
CA GLU A 101 6.46 3.30 7.28
C GLU A 101 6.51 3.03 8.79
N LEU A 102 6.42 4.08 9.62
CA LEU A 102 6.37 3.97 11.08
C LEU A 102 5.12 3.20 11.56
N SER A 103 3.95 3.44 10.98
CA SER A 103 2.72 2.72 11.35
C SER A 103 2.79 1.22 11.04
N LEU A 104 3.45 0.85 9.95
CA LEU A 104 3.69 -0.54 9.57
C LEU A 104 4.73 -1.19 10.49
N MET A 105 5.84 -0.52 10.77
CA MET A 105 6.85 -1.03 11.70
C MET A 105 6.28 -1.22 13.11
N ASP A 106 5.49 -0.27 13.60
CA ASP A 106 4.82 -0.38 14.91
C ASP A 106 3.81 -1.54 14.97
N LEU A 107 3.07 -1.77 13.88
CA LEU A 107 2.20 -2.95 13.78
C LEU A 107 2.99 -4.26 13.84
N LEU A 108 4.08 -4.36 13.06
CA LEU A 108 4.91 -5.56 12.99
C LEU A 108 5.61 -5.82 14.33
N GLN A 109 6.13 -4.77 14.97
CA GLN A 109 6.74 -4.83 16.29
C GLN A 109 5.75 -5.33 17.35
N PHE A 110 4.48 -4.91 17.28
CA PHE A 110 3.42 -5.41 18.16
C PHE A 110 3.18 -6.92 18.02
N TYR A 111 3.36 -7.47 16.81
CA TYR A 111 3.34 -8.92 16.59
C TYR A 111 4.68 -9.61 16.88
N GLY A 112 5.67 -8.90 17.42
CA GLY A 112 7.01 -9.45 17.70
C GLY A 112 7.86 -9.68 16.46
N ILE A 113 7.50 -9.08 15.32
CA ILE A 113 8.22 -9.20 14.05
C ILE A 113 9.19 -8.04 13.93
N ASP A 114 10.49 -8.32 13.89
CA ASP A 114 11.53 -7.32 13.67
C ASP A 114 11.54 -6.89 12.20
N ALA A 115 11.21 -5.61 11.97
CA ALA A 115 11.04 -5.05 10.64
C ALA A 115 11.86 -3.78 10.49
N HIS A 116 12.37 -3.52 9.28
CA HIS A 116 13.22 -2.38 9.01
C HIS A 116 12.93 -1.73 7.67
N LEU A 117 13.51 -0.54 7.49
CA LEU A 117 13.51 0.22 6.24
C LEU A 117 14.82 0.02 5.50
N LYS A 118 14.77 0.10 4.17
CA LYS A 118 15.96 0.02 3.32
C LYS A 118 16.25 1.38 2.69
N GLY A 119 17.48 1.86 2.86
CA GLY A 119 17.92 3.11 2.23
C GLY A 119 17.70 3.08 0.72
N GLY A 120 17.05 4.13 0.19
CA GLY A 120 16.76 4.25 -1.25
C GLY A 120 15.57 3.40 -1.77
N ALA A 121 14.85 2.67 -0.91
CA ALA A 121 13.69 1.90 -1.32
C ALA A 121 12.53 2.03 -0.30
N HIS A 122 11.41 2.58 -0.76
CA HIS A 122 10.20 2.71 0.07
C HIS A 122 9.54 1.37 0.35
N GLY A 123 8.97 1.22 1.55
CA GLY A 123 8.31 0.00 2.03
C GLY A 123 9.02 -0.60 3.24
N VAL A 124 8.46 -1.70 3.75
CA VAL A 124 8.93 -2.35 4.98
C VAL A 124 9.39 -3.78 4.68
N TYR A 125 10.47 -4.17 5.36
CA TYR A 125 11.20 -5.41 5.12
C TYR A 125 11.36 -6.20 6.42
N VAL A 126 11.36 -7.52 6.30
CA VAL A 126 11.70 -8.48 7.36
C VAL A 126 12.81 -9.36 6.78
N ASP A 127 13.94 -9.44 7.48
CA ASP A 127 15.19 -9.97 6.90
C ASP A 127 15.46 -9.35 5.50
N ASN A 128 15.69 -10.18 4.49
CA ASN A 128 15.92 -9.72 3.12
C ASN A 128 14.65 -9.68 2.26
N ALA A 129 13.46 -9.86 2.84
CA ALA A 129 12.19 -9.97 2.14
C ALA A 129 11.27 -8.77 2.40
N LYS A 130 10.63 -8.28 1.33
CA LYS A 130 9.66 -7.19 1.45
C LYS A 130 8.32 -7.71 1.93
N ILE A 131 7.77 -7.11 2.99
CA ILE A 131 6.45 -7.47 3.53
C ILE A 131 5.37 -6.45 3.18
N ALA A 132 5.75 -5.18 3.06
CA ALA A 132 4.84 -4.11 2.69
C ALA A 132 5.44 -3.19 1.62
N ALA A 133 4.59 -2.77 0.68
CA ALA A 133 4.90 -1.79 -0.33
C ALA A 133 4.10 -0.51 -0.08
N LEU A 134 4.62 0.63 -0.54
CA LEU A 134 3.87 1.88 -0.54
C LEU A 134 4.16 2.66 -1.81
N GLY A 135 3.15 3.39 -2.27
CA GLY A 135 3.19 4.22 -3.45
C GLY A 135 2.02 5.19 -3.41
N LEU A 136 2.33 6.47 -3.24
CA LEU A 136 1.34 7.55 -3.18
C LEU A 136 1.35 8.35 -4.49
N LYS A 137 0.23 9.02 -4.75
CA LYS A 137 0.13 10.13 -5.70
C LYS A 137 -0.32 11.36 -4.96
N VAL A 138 0.28 12.51 -5.27
CA VAL A 138 -0.17 13.82 -4.77
C VAL A 138 -0.68 14.65 -5.93
N LYS A 139 -1.89 15.21 -5.78
CA LYS A 139 -2.47 16.17 -6.72
C LYS A 139 -3.11 17.29 -5.92
N ASN A 140 -2.74 18.55 -6.21
CA ASN A 140 -3.25 19.75 -5.50
C ASN A 140 -3.06 19.73 -3.96
N GLY A 141 -2.06 19.01 -3.45
CA GLY A 141 -1.83 18.85 -2.01
C GLY A 141 -2.59 17.68 -1.36
N LYS A 142 -3.41 16.96 -2.14
CA LYS A 142 -4.22 15.83 -1.70
C LYS A 142 -3.61 14.51 -2.18
N THR A 143 -3.53 13.52 -1.31
CA THR A 143 -3.02 12.18 -1.63
C THR A 143 -4.13 11.22 -2.04
N TYR A 144 -3.75 10.21 -2.82
CA TYR A 144 -4.46 8.93 -3.01
C TYR A 144 -3.42 7.85 -3.39
N HIS A 145 -3.90 6.61 -3.60
CA HIS A 145 -3.11 5.39 -3.40
C HIS A 145 -2.66 5.27 -1.94
N GLY A 146 -1.64 4.48 -1.64
CA GLY A 146 -1.27 4.26 -0.24
C GLY A 146 -0.26 3.14 -0.07
N LEU A 147 -0.63 2.16 0.75
CA LEU A 147 0.20 1.02 1.11
C LEU A 147 -0.49 -0.30 0.80
N SER A 148 0.30 -1.35 0.68
CA SER A 148 -0.16 -2.74 0.70
C SER A 148 0.69 -3.57 1.64
N LEU A 149 0.07 -4.37 2.50
CA LEU A 149 0.70 -5.31 3.41
C LEU A 149 0.29 -6.73 3.02
N ASN A 150 1.27 -7.59 2.80
CA ASN A 150 1.01 -8.99 2.50
C ASN A 150 0.60 -9.70 3.80
N VAL A 151 -0.65 -10.15 3.89
CA VAL A 151 -1.19 -10.80 5.09
C VAL A 151 -1.18 -12.31 4.90
N ASP A 152 -2.04 -12.82 4.02
CA ASP A 152 -2.18 -14.25 3.71
C ASP A 152 -2.65 -14.42 2.25
N MET A 153 -1.74 -14.15 1.32
CA MET A 153 -2.01 -14.11 -0.11
C MET A 153 -1.18 -15.14 -0.88
N ASP A 154 -1.58 -15.42 -2.13
CA ASP A 154 -0.70 -16.12 -3.07
C ASP A 154 0.46 -15.21 -3.50
N LEU A 155 1.67 -15.55 -3.08
CA LEU A 155 2.90 -14.84 -3.44
C LEU A 155 3.48 -15.27 -4.79
N SER A 156 3.00 -16.36 -5.41
CA SER A 156 3.54 -16.90 -6.66
C SER A 156 3.58 -15.89 -7.82
N PRO A 157 2.64 -14.93 -7.97
CA PRO A 157 2.68 -13.94 -9.04
C PRO A 157 3.84 -12.95 -8.93
N PHE A 158 4.43 -12.75 -7.74
CA PHE A 158 5.62 -11.91 -7.60
C PHE A 158 6.82 -12.46 -8.36
N ALA A 159 6.90 -13.77 -8.62
CA ALA A 159 7.95 -14.38 -9.44
C ALA A 159 7.86 -14.00 -10.94
N GLN A 160 6.72 -13.44 -11.37
CA GLN A 160 6.49 -13.01 -12.76
C GLN A 160 6.92 -11.56 -13.00
N ILE A 161 7.38 -10.86 -11.97
CA ILE A 161 7.78 -9.45 -12.03
C ILE A 161 9.11 -9.20 -11.33
N ASN A 162 9.75 -8.07 -11.64
CA ASN A 162 10.80 -7.48 -10.82
C ASN A 162 10.17 -6.38 -9.95
N PRO A 163 9.69 -6.70 -8.73
CA PRO A 163 9.01 -5.72 -7.89
C PRO A 163 9.95 -4.58 -7.52
N CYS A 164 9.45 -3.35 -7.60
CA CYS A 164 10.26 -2.13 -7.42
C CYS A 164 11.48 -2.03 -8.37
N GLY A 165 11.56 -2.83 -9.43
CA GLY A 165 12.67 -2.90 -10.39
C GLY A 165 13.92 -3.62 -9.89
N TYR A 166 13.85 -4.31 -8.75
CA TYR A 166 14.95 -5.12 -8.23
C TYR A 166 14.75 -6.57 -8.63
N GLN A 167 15.70 -7.11 -9.39
CA GLN A 167 15.68 -8.52 -9.77
C GLN A 167 15.90 -9.41 -8.54
N GLY A 168 15.07 -10.45 -8.39
CA GLY A 168 15.19 -11.43 -7.31
C GLY A 168 14.85 -10.90 -5.92
N LEU A 169 14.18 -9.74 -5.81
CA LEU A 169 13.73 -9.25 -4.51
C LEU A 169 12.71 -10.23 -3.92
N ALA A 170 13.07 -10.84 -2.79
CA ALA A 170 12.17 -11.71 -2.04
C ALA A 170 11.00 -10.91 -1.47
N VAL A 171 9.84 -11.55 -1.38
CA VAL A 171 8.65 -11.04 -0.71
C VAL A 171 8.23 -12.03 0.38
N THR A 172 7.63 -11.51 1.45
CA THR A 172 7.10 -12.31 2.57
C THR A 172 5.72 -11.79 2.97
N GLN A 173 5.10 -12.41 3.96
CA GLN A 173 3.77 -12.10 4.45
C GLN A 173 3.59 -12.48 5.92
N LEU A 174 2.58 -11.92 6.58
CA LEU A 174 2.31 -12.20 7.99
C LEU A 174 2.04 -13.68 8.28
N ALA A 175 1.26 -14.36 7.43
CA ALA A 175 0.92 -15.78 7.61
C ALA A 175 2.14 -16.74 7.62
N LYS A 176 3.32 -16.26 7.17
CA LYS A 176 4.58 -17.00 7.25
C LYS A 176 5.34 -16.74 8.57
N LEU A 177 5.04 -15.64 9.24
CA LEU A 177 5.79 -15.10 10.37
C LEU A 177 5.04 -15.25 11.70
N MET A 178 3.73 -15.52 11.64
CA MET A 178 2.88 -15.71 12.82
C MET A 178 1.68 -16.60 12.49
N ASP A 179 1.14 -17.24 13.53
CA ASP A 179 -0.06 -18.06 13.43
C ASP A 179 -1.35 -17.24 13.57
N ASN A 180 -2.46 -17.80 13.08
CA ASN A 180 -3.83 -17.27 13.26
C ASN A 180 -4.01 -15.81 12.81
N VAL A 181 -3.26 -15.37 11.79
CA VAL A 181 -3.42 -14.02 11.24
C VAL A 181 -4.83 -13.84 10.65
N GLN A 182 -5.46 -12.70 10.96
CA GLN A 182 -6.80 -12.36 10.46
C GLN A 182 -6.74 -10.98 9.80
N LEU A 183 -7.07 -10.92 8.51
CA LEU A 183 -6.94 -9.69 7.70
C LEU A 183 -7.69 -8.51 8.31
N GLU A 184 -8.92 -8.72 8.80
CA GLU A 184 -9.72 -7.66 9.41
C GLU A 184 -9.13 -7.11 10.71
N THR A 185 -8.52 -7.99 11.52
CA THR A 185 -7.81 -7.59 12.75
C THR A 185 -6.58 -6.75 12.39
N VAL A 186 -5.77 -7.24 11.44
CA VAL A 186 -4.57 -6.53 10.94
C VAL A 186 -4.97 -5.16 10.36
N ALA A 187 -6.03 -5.10 9.55
CA ALA A 187 -6.54 -3.88 8.93
C ALA A 187 -6.98 -2.84 9.98
N SER A 188 -7.71 -3.28 10.99
CA SER A 188 -8.16 -2.42 12.09
C SER A 188 -6.98 -1.87 12.89
N GLN A 189 -6.02 -2.74 13.23
CA GLN A 189 -4.84 -2.38 14.00
C GLN A 189 -3.88 -1.45 13.22
N LEU A 190 -3.72 -1.67 11.91
CA LEU A 190 -2.90 -0.81 11.05
C LEU A 190 -3.52 0.57 10.89
N THR A 191 -4.81 0.64 10.56
CA THR A 191 -5.49 1.92 10.31
C THR A 191 -5.63 2.76 11.59
N GLN A 192 -5.77 2.13 12.75
CA GLN A 192 -5.70 2.82 14.04
C GLN A 192 -4.33 3.48 14.27
N ARG A 193 -3.24 2.74 14.05
CA ARG A 193 -1.86 3.28 14.16
C ARG A 193 -1.61 4.39 13.16
N LEU A 194 -1.97 4.18 11.90
CA LEU A 194 -1.81 5.18 10.86
C LEU A 194 -2.59 6.45 11.19
N THR A 195 -3.83 6.34 11.66
CA THR A 195 -4.61 7.48 12.12
C THR A 195 -3.90 8.21 13.27
N HIS A 196 -3.39 7.48 14.26
CA HIS A 196 -2.65 8.06 15.38
C HIS A 196 -1.40 8.82 14.93
N TYR A 197 -0.58 8.23 14.07
CA TYR A 197 0.63 8.85 13.54
C TYR A 197 0.30 10.10 12.70
N VAL A 198 -0.79 10.09 11.94
CA VAL A 198 -1.16 11.22 11.08
C VAL A 198 -1.79 12.38 11.86
N THR A 199 -2.58 12.12 12.92
CA THR A 199 -3.32 13.18 13.62
C THR A 199 -2.60 13.78 14.82
N ARG A 200 -1.57 13.12 15.37
CA ARG A 200 -0.81 13.61 16.54
C ARG A 200 0.52 14.28 16.19
N ASN A 201 0.88 14.40 14.91
CA ASN A 201 2.08 15.08 14.44
C ASN A 201 1.78 16.47 13.89
#